data_AF-A0AAV1ZIV3-F1
#
_entry.id   AF-A0AAV1ZIV3-F1
#
_cell.length_a   1.000
_cell.length_b   1.000
_cell.length_c   1.000
_cell.angle_alpha   90.00
_cell.angle_beta   90.00
_cell.angle_gamma   90.00
#
_symmetry.space_group_name_H-M   'P 1'
#
loop_
_entity.id
_entity.type
_entity.pdbx_description
1 polymer ?
#
loop_
_entity_poly.entity_id
_entity_poly.type
_entity_poly.pdbx_seq_one_letter_code
_entity_poly.pdbx_strand_id
1 'polypeptide(L)'
;MFVLERAMDQYAKKTCIRFVPRTNEKDYIRIFSGQGSSHYNTASLPGAADQFFKLKPSQNNLLTDFDYNSIMLYGSFTFSKEPRKLRTMEGKNGDFLYDVLSKGKLSETDIKRIKMLYKC
;
A
#
# COMPACT_ATOMS: atom_id res chain seq x y z
N MET A 1 -4.61 17.61 10.41
CA MET A 1 -4.96 17.58 8.98
C MET A 1 -3.74 17.63 8.04
N PHE A 2 -2.51 17.84 8.53
CA PHE A 2 -1.30 17.98 7.69
C PHE A 2 -0.82 16.70 6.96
N VAL A 3 -1.24 15.51 7.38
CA VAL A 3 -0.71 14.26 6.82
C VAL A 3 -1.26 13.99 5.41
N LEU A 4 -2.56 14.27 5.19
CA LEU A 4 -3.19 14.04 3.88
C LEU A 4 -2.64 14.97 2.82
N GLU A 5 -2.50 16.26 3.15
CA GLU A 5 -1.92 17.26 2.24
C GLU A 5 -0.49 16.88 1.85
N ARG A 6 0.35 16.49 2.82
CA ARG A 6 1.72 16.02 2.54
C ARG A 6 1.75 14.79 1.64
N ALA A 7 0.82 13.85 1.82
CA ALA A 7 0.71 12.67 0.97
C ALA A 7 0.33 13.05 -0.47
N MET A 8 -0.68 13.91 -0.65
CA MET A 8 -1.10 14.41 -1.95
C MET A 8 0.02 15.20 -2.67
N ASP A 9 0.72 16.04 -1.93
CA ASP A 9 1.89 16.80 -2.40
C ASP A 9 3.00 15.88 -2.94
N GLN A 10 3.23 14.75 -2.28
CA GLN A 10 4.26 13.82 -2.70
C GLN A 10 3.94 13.22 -4.08
N TYR A 11 2.67 12.87 -4.33
CA TYR A 11 2.22 12.45 -5.66
C TYR A 11 2.38 13.57 -6.68
N ALA A 12 1.99 14.80 -6.33
CA ALA A 12 2.08 15.95 -7.22
C ALA A 12 3.53 16.27 -7.61
N LYS A 13 4.47 16.17 -6.67
CA LYS A 13 5.89 16.46 -6.89
C LYS A 13 6.61 15.39 -7.71
N LYS A 14 6.24 14.11 -7.54
CA LYS A 14 7.00 12.97 -8.08
C LYS A 14 6.38 12.33 -9.32
N THR A 15 5.09 12.58 -9.57
CA THR A 15 4.32 11.97 -10.67
C THR A 15 3.51 13.03 -11.40
N CYS A 16 2.74 12.65 -12.42
CA CYS A 16 1.75 13.52 -13.05
C CYS A 16 0.38 13.52 -12.36
N ILE A 17 0.18 12.73 -11.31
CA ILE A 17 -1.10 12.68 -10.57
C ILE A 17 -1.30 13.96 -9.76
N ARG A 18 -2.50 14.53 -9.83
CA ARG A 18 -2.90 15.72 -9.08
C ARG A 18 -4.22 15.46 -8.36
N PHE A 19 -4.23 15.69 -7.06
CA PHE A 19 -5.46 15.71 -6.27
C PHE A 19 -5.99 17.14 -6.28
N VAL A 20 -7.24 17.32 -6.68
CA VAL A 20 -7.91 18.63 -6.72
C VAL A 20 -9.18 18.57 -5.87
N PRO A 21 -9.55 19.66 -5.18
CA PRO A 21 -10.84 19.74 -4.50
C PRO A 21 -11.97 19.49 -5.50
N ARG A 22 -12.90 18.61 -5.15
CA ARG A 22 -14.05 18.29 -5.98
C ARG A 22 -14.96 19.51 -6.13
N THR A 23 -15.50 19.68 -7.33
CA THR A 23 -16.62 20.57 -7.64
C THR A 23 -17.88 19.74 -7.94
N ASN A 24 -18.06 19.33 -9.20
CA ASN A 24 -19.22 18.59 -9.71
C ASN A 24 -18.83 17.28 -10.42
N GLU A 25 -17.57 16.85 -10.31
CA GLU A 25 -17.08 15.64 -10.96
C GLU A 25 -17.89 14.42 -10.49
N LYS A 26 -18.24 13.56 -11.44
CA LYS A 26 -19.03 12.35 -11.21
C LYS A 26 -18.27 11.37 -10.31
N ASP A 27 -17.02 11.10 -10.66
CA ASP A 27 -16.15 10.15 -9.97
C ASP A 27 -15.18 10.92 -9.08
N TYR A 28 -15.09 10.54 -7.80
CA TYR A 28 -14.27 11.23 -6.82
C TYR A 28 -13.88 10.30 -5.66
N ILE A 29 -12.80 10.65 -4.99
CA ILE A 29 -12.39 9.99 -3.75
C ILE A 29 -12.95 10.80 -2.57
N ARG A 30 -13.72 10.14 -1.71
CA ARG A 30 -14.21 10.72 -0.45
C ARG A 30 -13.36 10.23 0.71
N ILE A 31 -12.61 11.14 1.33
CA ILE A 31 -11.84 10.84 2.54
C ILE A 31 -12.69 11.23 3.75
N PHE A 32 -12.95 10.27 4.63
CA PHE A 32 -13.69 10.48 5.86
C PHE A 32 -13.08 9.61 6.96
N SER A 33 -13.31 9.96 8.22
CA SER A 33 -12.94 9.12 9.35
C SER A 33 -13.91 7.94 9.44
N GLY A 34 -13.44 6.74 9.07
CA GLY A 34 -14.14 5.48 9.30
C GLY A 34 -13.33 4.58 10.23
N GLN A 35 -13.97 3.53 10.77
CA GLN A 35 -13.20 2.40 11.30
C GLN A 35 -12.51 1.71 10.12
N GLY A 36 -11.23 1.36 10.26
CA GLY A 36 -10.46 0.74 9.18
C GLY A 36 -11.11 -0.56 8.71
N SER A 37 -11.37 -0.67 7.41
CA SER A 37 -12.03 -1.83 6.80
C SER A 37 -11.00 -2.85 6.33
N SER A 38 -10.94 -3.98 7.02
CA SER A 38 -11.50 -5.20 6.45
C SER A 38 -12.65 -5.60 7.37
N HIS A 39 -13.72 -6.19 6.85
CA HIS A 39 -14.78 -6.74 7.69
C HIS A 39 -14.18 -7.77 8.68
N TYR A 40 -13.89 -7.36 9.90
CA TYR A 40 -13.53 -8.27 10.99
C TYR A 40 -14.22 -7.77 12.25
N ASN A 41 -15.46 -8.21 12.42
CA ASN A 41 -15.94 -8.41 13.78
C ASN A 41 -15.04 -9.45 14.43
N THR A 42 -14.62 -9.14 15.66
CA THR A 42 -13.95 -10.00 16.64
C THR A 42 -12.44 -10.25 16.46
N ALA A 43 -11.73 -9.82 17.50
CA ALA A 43 -10.36 -10.19 17.82
C ALA A 43 -10.14 -11.70 17.73
N SER A 44 -8.98 -12.08 17.19
CA SER A 44 -8.42 -13.44 17.16
C SER A 44 -9.19 -14.44 16.29
N LEU A 45 -8.73 -14.79 15.05
CA LEU A 45 -9.05 -16.05 14.33
C LEU A 45 -8.39 -16.13 12.91
N PRO A 46 -8.25 -17.32 12.29
CA PRO A 46 -7.68 -17.54 10.95
C PRO A 46 -8.62 -16.95 9.88
N GLY A 47 -8.36 -15.73 9.43
CA GLY A 47 -9.27 -15.05 8.50
C GLY A 47 -8.65 -13.97 7.62
N ALA A 48 -7.34 -13.74 7.71
CA ALA A 48 -6.62 -12.77 6.87
C ALA A 48 -5.66 -13.44 5.87
N ALA A 49 -5.70 -14.77 5.73
CA ALA A 49 -4.84 -15.51 4.80
C ALA A 49 -5.12 -15.13 3.34
N ASP A 50 -6.36 -14.75 3.04
CA ASP A 50 -6.81 -14.21 1.76
C ASP A 50 -6.04 -12.95 1.35
N GLN A 51 -5.59 -12.13 2.31
CA GLN A 51 -4.77 -10.94 2.06
C GLN A 51 -3.39 -11.26 1.48
N PHE A 52 -2.98 -12.53 1.51
CA PHE A 52 -1.70 -13.02 0.97
C PHE A 52 -1.88 -13.84 -0.32
N PHE A 53 -3.12 -13.98 -0.83
CA PHE A 53 -3.35 -14.70 -2.07
C PHE A 53 -2.74 -13.96 -3.26
N LYS A 54 -1.95 -14.69 -4.04
CA LYS A 54 -1.31 -14.15 -5.25
C LYS A 54 -2.37 -13.96 -6.33
N LEU A 55 -2.28 -12.83 -7.04
CA LEU A 55 -3.03 -12.62 -8.26
C LEU A 55 -2.63 -13.64 -9.34
N LYS A 56 -3.58 -14.00 -10.20
CA LYS A 56 -3.27 -14.83 -11.39
C LYS A 56 -2.33 -14.07 -12.34
N PRO A 57 -1.50 -14.75 -13.14
CA PRO A 57 -0.61 -14.09 -14.09
C PRO A 57 -1.33 -13.10 -15.03
N SER A 58 -2.54 -13.42 -15.48
CA SER A 58 -3.36 -12.55 -16.34
C SER A 58 -3.91 -11.30 -15.65
N GLN A 59 -3.87 -11.26 -14.31
CA GLN A 59 -4.31 -10.13 -13.50
C GLN A 59 -3.14 -9.26 -13.04
N ASN A 60 -1.90 -9.60 -13.41
CA ASN A 60 -0.70 -8.98 -12.87
C ASN A 60 -0.01 -8.11 -13.92
N ASN A 61 0.09 -6.81 -13.64
CA ASN A 61 0.82 -5.86 -14.47
C ASN A 61 2.24 -5.67 -13.92
N LEU A 62 3.17 -6.50 -14.37
CA LEU A 62 4.57 -6.49 -13.95
C LEU A 62 5.38 -5.39 -14.68
N LEU A 63 5.16 -4.14 -14.29
CA LEU A 63 5.83 -2.98 -14.91
C LEU A 63 7.29 -2.81 -14.48
N THR A 64 7.66 -3.31 -13.31
CA THR A 64 9.04 -3.25 -12.79
C THR A 64 9.30 -4.44 -11.86
N ASP A 65 10.57 -4.69 -11.55
CA ASP A 65 11.01 -5.72 -10.61
C ASP A 65 10.43 -5.53 -9.20
N PHE A 66 10.43 -6.61 -8.41
CA PHE A 66 9.92 -6.62 -7.05
C PHE A 66 10.73 -5.66 -6.15
N ASP A 67 10.04 -4.85 -5.36
CA ASP A 67 10.64 -3.83 -4.50
C ASP A 67 10.20 -4.03 -3.05
N TYR A 68 11.15 -4.45 -2.20
CA TYR A 68 10.93 -4.67 -0.77
C TYR A 68 10.62 -3.37 -0.01
N ASN A 69 11.03 -2.22 -0.55
CA ASN A 69 10.80 -0.90 0.02
C ASN A 69 9.54 -0.20 -0.51
N SER A 70 8.78 -0.85 -1.41
CA SER A 70 7.52 -0.32 -1.92
C SER A 70 6.55 -0.02 -0.78
N ILE A 71 5.88 1.13 -0.84
CA ILE A 71 4.86 1.52 0.15
C ILE A 71 3.66 0.56 0.14
N MET A 72 3.49 -0.20 -0.95
CA MET A 72 2.42 -1.18 -1.11
C MET A 72 2.77 -2.56 -0.56
N LEU A 73 4.01 -2.79 -0.09
CA LEU A 73 4.39 -4.07 0.51
C LEU A 73 4.18 -4.05 2.02
N TYR A 74 3.43 -5.03 2.53
CA TYR A 74 3.23 -5.25 3.96
C TYR A 74 4.53 -5.54 4.72
N GLY A 75 4.57 -5.19 6.01
CA GLY A 75 5.69 -5.50 6.90
C GLY A 75 5.65 -6.94 7.42
N SER A 76 6.77 -7.40 7.99
CA SER A 76 6.96 -8.80 8.40
C SER A 76 5.98 -9.31 9.48
N PHE A 77 5.29 -8.42 10.20
CA PHE A 77 4.35 -8.79 11.25
C PHE A 77 2.88 -8.49 10.90
N THR A 78 2.57 -8.03 9.69
CA THR A 78 1.19 -7.73 9.29
C THR A 78 0.32 -8.97 9.41
N PHE A 79 -0.83 -8.86 10.11
CA PHE A 79 -1.75 -9.96 10.44
C PHE A 79 -1.15 -11.11 11.28
N SER A 80 -0.01 -10.90 11.95
CA SER A 80 0.57 -11.92 12.85
C SER A 80 -0.34 -12.18 14.06
N LYS A 81 -0.48 -13.46 14.42
CA LYS A 81 -1.14 -13.89 15.66
C LYS A 81 -0.36 -13.50 16.92
N GLU A 82 0.96 -13.33 16.78
CA GLU A 82 1.84 -12.91 17.87
C GLU A 82 2.85 -11.87 17.34
N PRO A 83 2.45 -10.59 17.25
CA PRO A 83 3.29 -9.53 16.73
C PRO A 83 4.64 -9.46 17.46
N ARG A 84 5.71 -9.19 16.71
CA ARG A 84 7.12 -9.16 17.18
C ARG A 84 7.76 -10.52 17.50
N LYS A 85 7.01 -11.62 17.47
CA LYS A 85 7.53 -12.98 17.67
C LYS A 85 7.39 -13.85 16.43
N LEU A 86 6.21 -13.85 15.80
CA LEU A 86 5.93 -14.66 14.62
C LEU A 86 5.81 -13.78 13.38
N ARG A 87 6.75 -13.91 12.44
CA ARG A 87 6.69 -13.22 11.15
C ARG A 87 5.68 -13.92 10.24
N THR A 88 4.86 -13.15 9.53
CA THR A 88 3.95 -13.64 8.48
C THR A 88 4.60 -13.59 7.10
N MET A 89 5.60 -12.72 6.91
CA MET A 89 6.38 -12.60 5.68
C MET A 89 7.82 -12.22 5.98
N GLU A 90 8.71 -12.59 5.08
CA GLU A 90 10.11 -12.19 5.05
C GLU A 90 10.60 -12.12 3.60
N GLY A 91 11.70 -11.41 3.38
CA GLY A 91 12.39 -11.46 2.10
C GLY A 91 12.84 -12.88 1.78
N LYS A 92 13.00 -13.23 0.50
CA LYS A 92 13.48 -14.57 0.11
C LYS A 92 14.82 -14.95 0.74
N ASN A 93 15.62 -13.96 1.15
CA ASN A 93 16.90 -14.15 1.82
C ASN A 93 16.79 -14.12 3.37
N GLY A 94 15.57 -14.12 3.93
CA GLY A 94 15.31 -13.99 5.37
C GLY A 94 15.24 -12.53 5.87
N ASP A 95 15.37 -11.55 4.97
CA ASP A 95 15.39 -10.13 5.32
C ASP A 95 14.09 -9.68 6.00
N PHE A 96 14.23 -8.78 6.97
CA PHE A 96 13.11 -8.16 7.64
C PHE A 96 12.43 -7.12 6.74
N LEU A 97 11.09 -7.16 6.69
CA LEU A 97 10.28 -6.22 5.91
C LEU A 97 9.69 -5.16 6.83
N TYR A 98 10.08 -3.91 6.61
CA TYR A 98 9.54 -2.77 7.36
C TYR A 98 8.05 -2.55 7.10
N ASP A 99 7.33 -2.08 8.12
CA ASP A 99 5.92 -1.72 8.00
C ASP A 99 5.73 -0.45 7.14
N VAL A 100 4.49 -0.27 6.66
CA VAL A 100 4.12 0.82 5.74
C VAL A 100 4.33 2.20 6.36
N LEU A 101 4.10 2.35 7.67
CA LEU A 101 4.27 3.64 8.36
C LEU A 101 5.75 4.00 8.44
N SER A 102 6.62 3.02 8.71
CA SER A 102 8.08 3.20 8.71
C SER A 102 8.65 3.56 7.34
N LYS A 103 8.05 3.07 6.26
CA LYS A 103 8.46 3.43 4.88
C LYS A 103 8.17 4.89 4.56
N GLY A 104 7.02 5.41 4.97
CA GLY A 104 6.68 6.83 5.03
C GLY A 104 6.58 7.60 3.70
N LYS A 105 7.05 7.04 2.58
CA LYS A 105 7.07 7.68 1.25
C LYS A 105 7.01 6.63 0.12
N LEU A 106 6.68 7.09 -1.08
CA LEU A 106 6.80 6.30 -2.31
C LEU A 106 8.27 5.97 -2.56
N SER A 107 8.56 4.70 -2.89
CA SER A 107 9.87 4.31 -3.40
C SER A 107 10.07 4.82 -4.83
N GLU A 108 11.31 4.81 -5.31
CA GLU A 108 11.60 5.17 -6.70
C GLU A 108 10.91 4.22 -7.70
N THR A 109 10.78 2.95 -7.33
CA THR A 109 10.04 1.96 -8.11
C THR A 109 8.53 2.24 -8.11
N ASP A 110 7.94 2.65 -6.98
CA ASP A 110 6.54 3.06 -6.92
C ASP A 110 6.26 4.24 -7.87
N ILE A 111 7.14 5.25 -7.84
CA ILE A 111 7.06 6.42 -8.72
C ILE A 111 7.15 5.99 -10.19
N LYS A 112 8.14 5.15 -10.53
CA LYS A 112 8.34 4.63 -11.89
C LYS A 112 7.11 3.88 -12.38
N ARG A 113 6.51 3.03 -11.54
CA ARG A 113 5.29 2.28 -11.89
C ARG A 113 4.11 3.21 -12.16
N ILE A 114 3.88 4.21 -11.32
CA ILE A 114 2.81 5.20 -11.53
C ILE A 114 3.01 5.93 -12.86
N LYS A 115 4.24 6.38 -13.12
CA LYS A 115 4.64 7.03 -14.36
C LYS A 115 4.36 6.17 -15.59
N MET A 116 4.81 4.93 -15.58
CA MET A 116 4.52 3.97 -16.66
C MET A 116 3.01 3.73 -16.86
N LEU A 117 2.24 3.63 -15.77
CA LEU A 117 0.79 3.37 -15.83
C LEU A 117 0.01 4.56 -16.37
N TYR A 118 0.36 5.78 -15.96
CA TYR A 118 -0.31 7.02 -16.35
C TYR A 118 0.35 7.74 -17.53
N LYS A 119 1.40 7.14 -18.10
CA LYS A 119 2.14 7.63 -19.28
C LYS A 119 2.70 9.04 -19.08
N CYS A 120 3.39 9.19 -17.95
CA CYS A 120 4.26 10.30 -17.60
C CYS A 120 5.56 9.74 -16.97
#